data_AF-A0A8T4MQL8-F1
#
_entry.id   AF-A0A8T4MQL8-F1
#
_cell.length_a   1.000
_cell.length_b   1.000
_cell.length_c   1.000
_cell.angle_alpha   90.00
_cell.angle_beta   90.00
_cell.angle_gamma   90.00
#
_symmetry.space_group_name_H-M   'P 1'
#
loop_
_entity.id
_entity.type
_entity.pdbx_description
1 polymer ?
#
loop_
_entity_poly.entity_id
_entity_poly.type
_entity_poly.pdbx_seq_one_letter_code
_entity_poly.pdbx_strand_id
1 'polypeptide(L)'
;MTRTNTIGLAGEFYAMHRLFLEGYEATLTLGNTKGIDILVYNPKNEKQFKVEVKTSTTIANEKLFGKNMRWIMNKKHEKLSDKNLVYCFVFIDLKDKSKTKIFFYRPEDINLYIYTQHKKWLHAEHKKKVKDTDMRIFRIGLEHVDKNKFQDNFKVFKD
;
A
#
# COMPACT_ATOMS: atom_id res chain seq x y z
N MET A 1 21.60 6.55 -9.03
CA MET A 1 20.28 6.07 -8.54
C MET A 1 19.67 7.15 -7.66
N THR A 2 18.49 7.66 -8.01
CA THR A 2 17.77 8.66 -7.20
C THR A 2 17.25 8.01 -5.91
N ARG A 3 17.30 8.74 -4.78
CA ARG A 3 16.89 8.29 -3.44
C ARG A 3 15.47 7.66 -3.38
N THR A 4 14.60 7.97 -4.33
CA THR A 4 13.27 7.41 -4.46
C THR A 4 13.27 5.92 -4.80
N ASN A 5 14.15 5.46 -5.71
CA ASN A 5 14.24 4.04 -6.06
C ASN A 5 14.76 3.20 -4.89
N THR A 6 15.72 3.73 -4.12
CA THR A 6 16.26 3.01 -2.94
C THR A 6 15.25 2.86 -1.82
N ILE A 7 14.32 3.82 -1.66
CA ILE A 7 13.24 3.71 -0.65
C ILE A 7 12.17 2.71 -1.10
N GLY A 8 11.81 2.70 -2.39
CA GLY A 8 10.92 1.68 -2.95
C GLY A 8 11.44 0.27 -2.65
N LEU A 9 12.70 0.03 -3.06
CA LEU A 9 13.39 -1.24 -2.84
C LEU A 9 13.51 -1.62 -1.36
N ALA A 10 13.80 -0.64 -0.48
CA ALA A 10 13.82 -0.89 0.97
C ALA A 10 12.46 -1.39 1.50
N GLY A 11 11.35 -0.88 0.97
CA GLY A 11 10.02 -1.36 1.34
C GLY A 11 9.72 -2.77 0.80
N GLU A 12 10.16 -3.10 -0.42
CA GLU A 12 10.04 -4.45 -0.97
C GLU A 12 10.81 -5.47 -0.12
N PHE A 13 12.08 -5.18 0.21
CA PHE A 13 12.87 -6.04 1.09
C PHE A 13 12.29 -6.14 2.50
N TYR A 14 11.75 -5.04 3.04
CA TYR A 14 11.06 -5.07 4.33
C TYR A 14 9.83 -5.99 4.28
N ALA A 15 9.02 -5.89 3.22
CA ALA A 15 7.86 -6.76 3.04
C ALA A 15 8.26 -8.24 2.94
N MET A 16 9.29 -8.57 2.15
CA MET A 16 9.82 -9.94 2.07
C MET A 16 10.33 -10.45 3.41
N HIS A 17 11.13 -9.66 4.13
CA HIS A 17 11.61 -10.01 5.47
C HIS A 17 10.44 -10.37 6.39
N ARG A 18 9.39 -9.57 6.39
CA ARG A 18 8.19 -9.80 7.21
C ARG A 18 7.41 -11.06 6.77
N LEU A 19 7.31 -11.31 5.47
CA LEU A 19 6.70 -12.54 4.92
C LEU A 19 7.47 -13.79 5.33
N PHE A 20 8.81 -13.77 5.26
CA PHE A 20 9.66 -14.88 5.69
C PHE A 20 9.51 -15.17 7.19
N LEU A 21 9.47 -14.14 8.04
CA LEU A 21 9.25 -14.32 9.48
C LEU A 21 7.91 -14.98 9.82
N GLU A 22 6.89 -14.81 8.97
CA GLU A 22 5.56 -15.42 9.13
C GLU A 22 5.45 -16.80 8.46
N GLY A 23 6.55 -17.30 7.87
CA GLY A 23 6.62 -18.63 7.27
C GLY A 23 6.08 -18.72 5.84
N TYR A 24 5.98 -17.60 5.13
CA TYR A 24 5.70 -17.59 3.70
C TYR A 24 6.99 -17.67 2.89
N GLU A 25 6.92 -18.29 1.71
CA GLU A 25 7.98 -18.23 0.71
C GLU A 25 7.73 -17.03 -0.21
N ALA A 26 8.75 -16.24 -0.53
CA ALA A 26 8.60 -15.01 -1.29
C ALA A 26 9.80 -14.75 -2.19
N THR A 27 9.56 -14.19 -3.38
CA THR A 27 10.61 -13.81 -4.33
C THR A 27 10.29 -12.49 -5.02
N LEU A 28 11.30 -11.65 -5.27
CA LEU A 28 11.16 -10.43 -6.07
C LEU A 28 10.98 -10.80 -7.54
N THR A 29 10.13 -10.06 -8.24
CA THR A 29 10.09 -10.14 -9.70
C THR A 29 11.20 -9.27 -10.29
N LEU A 30 11.85 -9.75 -11.35
CA LEU A 30 12.83 -8.97 -12.11
C LEU A 30 12.13 -8.24 -13.27
N GLY A 31 12.63 -7.05 -13.62
CA GLY A 31 12.25 -6.36 -14.86
C GLY A 31 11.03 -5.43 -14.80
N ASN A 32 10.60 -4.98 -13.60
CA ASN A 32 9.42 -4.12 -13.44
C ASN A 32 8.15 -4.71 -14.08
N THR A 33 7.89 -6.01 -13.86
CA THR A 33 6.63 -6.63 -14.29
C THR A 33 5.49 -5.81 -13.70
N LYS A 34 4.75 -5.08 -14.56
CA LYS A 34 3.84 -4.01 -14.12
C LYS A 34 2.84 -4.54 -13.08
N GLY A 35 2.98 -4.09 -11.84
CA GLY A 35 2.02 -4.36 -10.75
C GLY A 35 2.24 -5.67 -9.99
N ILE A 36 3.41 -6.30 -10.11
CA ILE A 36 3.76 -7.48 -9.30
C ILE A 36 5.22 -7.30 -8.86
N ASP A 37 5.44 -6.91 -7.62
CA ASP A 37 6.78 -6.68 -7.09
C ASP A 37 7.32 -7.94 -6.39
N ILE A 38 6.44 -8.67 -5.69
CA ILE A 38 6.78 -9.92 -5.00
C ILE A 38 5.77 -11.02 -5.39
N LEU A 39 6.27 -12.22 -5.67
CA LEU A 39 5.47 -13.45 -5.70
C LEU A 39 5.58 -14.14 -4.34
N VAL A 40 4.44 -14.51 -3.76
CA VAL A 40 4.37 -15.15 -2.44
C VAL A 40 3.70 -16.51 -2.58
N TYR A 41 4.29 -17.53 -1.98
CA TYR A 41 3.72 -18.86 -1.84
C TYR A 41 3.46 -19.15 -0.36
N ASN A 42 2.26 -19.64 -0.06
CA ASN A 42 1.89 -20.10 1.27
C ASN A 42 1.97 -21.63 1.32
N PRO A 43 3.00 -22.22 1.96
CA PRO A 43 3.17 -23.66 2.00
C PRO A 43 2.08 -24.40 2.79
N LYS A 44 1.29 -23.70 3.61
CA LYS A 44 0.22 -24.31 4.42
C LYS A 44 -1.04 -24.64 3.64
N ASN A 45 -1.30 -23.90 2.55
CA ASN A 45 -2.50 -24.07 1.73
C ASN A 45 -2.19 -24.18 0.23
N GLU A 46 -0.90 -24.23 -0.13
CA GLU A 46 -0.38 -24.34 -1.48
C GLU A 46 -0.82 -23.21 -2.43
N LYS A 47 -1.23 -22.05 -1.89
CA LYS A 47 -1.69 -20.90 -2.69
C LYS A 47 -0.56 -19.94 -3.03
N GLN A 48 -0.68 -19.32 -4.20
CA GLN A 48 0.21 -18.27 -4.67
C GLN A 48 -0.50 -16.91 -4.73
N PHE A 49 0.24 -15.87 -4.38
CA PHE A 49 -0.23 -14.49 -4.36
C PHE A 49 0.76 -13.58 -5.08
N LYS A 50 0.22 -12.54 -5.70
CA LYS A 50 0.97 -11.42 -6.28
C LYS A 50 0.89 -10.27 -5.30
N VAL A 51 2.01 -9.66 -4.97
CA VAL A 51 2.06 -8.53 -4.06
C VAL A 51 2.57 -7.30 -4.79
N GLU A 52 1.79 -6.22 -4.78
CA GLU A 52 2.21 -4.89 -5.22
C GLU A 52 2.58 -4.06 -3.99
N VAL A 53 3.85 -3.68 -3.88
CA VAL A 53 4.41 -2.92 -2.77
C VAL A 53 4.33 -1.43 -3.09
N LYS A 54 3.87 -0.65 -2.11
CA LYS A 54 3.92 0.81 -2.13
C LYS A 54 4.62 1.28 -0.87
N THR A 55 5.71 2.02 -1.05
CA THR A 55 6.48 2.57 0.08
C THR A 55 6.23 4.05 0.24
N SER A 56 6.09 4.51 1.48
CA SER A 56 5.97 5.92 1.84
C SER A 56 6.83 6.22 3.06
N THR A 57 7.39 7.41 3.10
CA THR A 57 8.10 7.98 4.26
C THR A 57 7.39 9.23 4.78
N THR A 58 6.23 9.56 4.19
CA THR A 58 5.57 10.86 4.39
C THR A 58 4.37 10.71 5.31
N ILE A 59 4.38 11.51 6.38
CA ILE A 59 3.18 11.86 7.14
C ILE A 59 2.71 13.23 6.64
N ALA A 60 1.48 13.30 6.17
CA ALA A 60 0.85 14.54 5.73
C ALA A 60 -0.17 15.00 6.78
N ASN A 61 -0.35 16.32 6.92
CA ASN A 61 -1.49 16.89 7.63
C ASN A 61 -2.34 17.67 6.62
N GLU A 62 -3.42 17.04 6.14
CA GLU A 62 -4.25 17.58 5.07
C GLU A 62 -5.52 18.19 5.64
N LYS A 63 -5.88 19.43 5.25
CA LYS A 63 -7.11 20.11 5.70
C LYS A 63 -8.37 19.23 5.60
N LEU A 64 -8.46 18.42 4.54
CA LEU A 64 -9.64 17.58 4.25
C LEU A 64 -9.60 16.18 4.87
N PHE A 65 -8.40 15.68 5.20
CA PHE A 65 -8.19 14.27 5.56
C PHE A 65 -7.42 14.08 6.88
N GLY A 66 -7.10 15.17 7.57
CA GLY A 66 -6.32 15.18 8.81
C GLY A 66 -4.90 14.65 8.64
N LYS A 67 -4.30 14.28 9.78
CA LYS A 67 -2.96 13.70 9.84
C LYS A 67 -2.98 12.24 9.36
N ASN A 68 -2.18 11.90 8.36
CA ASN A 68 -2.21 10.58 7.73
C ASN A 68 -0.86 10.14 7.13
N MET A 69 -0.67 8.82 7.02
CA MET A 69 0.26 8.20 6.08
C MET A 69 -0.43 8.06 4.72
N ARG A 70 0.31 8.26 3.63
CA ARG A 70 -0.27 8.23 2.28
C ARG A 70 0.61 7.57 1.25
N TRP A 71 -0.03 6.92 0.28
CA TRP A 71 0.61 6.26 -0.86
C TRP A 71 -0.07 6.66 -2.17
N ILE A 72 0.75 6.84 -3.20
CA ILE A 72 0.27 7.14 -4.54
C ILE A 72 -0.27 5.86 -5.17
N MET A 73 -1.47 5.98 -5.72
CA MET A 73 -2.20 4.94 -6.44
C MET A 73 -2.61 5.46 -7.82
N ASN A 74 -3.16 4.58 -8.64
CA ASN A 74 -3.66 4.92 -9.98
C ASN A 74 -5.16 4.61 -10.08
N LYS A 75 -5.88 5.36 -10.91
CA LYS A 75 -7.31 5.18 -11.22
C LYS A 75 -7.66 3.76 -11.64
N LYS A 76 -6.75 3.04 -12.32
CA LYS A 76 -6.95 1.62 -12.67
C LYS A 76 -7.21 0.73 -11.44
N HIS A 77 -6.70 1.12 -10.27
CA HIS A 77 -6.92 0.39 -9.02
C HIS A 77 -8.35 0.59 -8.48
N GLU A 78 -9.18 1.50 -9.01
CA GLU A 78 -10.58 1.64 -8.55
C GLU A 78 -11.46 0.44 -8.93
N LYS A 79 -11.02 -0.40 -9.88
CA LYS A 79 -11.82 -1.46 -10.50
C LYS A 79 -11.14 -2.83 -10.52
N LEU A 80 -9.97 -2.95 -9.87
CA LEU A 80 -9.18 -4.18 -9.95
C LEU A 80 -9.77 -5.23 -9.01
N SER A 81 -9.97 -6.47 -9.48
CA SER A 81 -10.67 -7.53 -8.73
C SER A 81 -9.92 -8.86 -8.71
N ASP A 82 -8.60 -8.81 -8.77
CA ASP A 82 -7.76 -10.01 -8.76
C ASP A 82 -7.67 -10.60 -7.34
N LYS A 83 -8.28 -11.77 -7.15
CA LYS A 83 -8.33 -12.48 -5.86
C LYS A 83 -6.96 -12.89 -5.34
N ASN A 84 -5.96 -12.97 -6.19
CA ASN A 84 -4.59 -13.34 -5.79
C ASN A 84 -3.69 -12.11 -5.67
N LEU A 85 -4.18 -10.89 -5.98
CA LEU A 85 -3.42 -9.66 -5.72
C LEU A 85 -3.59 -9.23 -4.26
N VAL A 86 -2.49 -8.81 -3.67
CA VAL A 86 -2.44 -8.16 -2.36
C VAL A 86 -1.65 -6.87 -2.49
N TYR A 87 -2.21 -5.77 -1.99
CA TYR A 87 -1.45 -4.54 -1.82
C TYR A 87 -0.70 -4.57 -0.49
N CYS A 88 0.59 -4.29 -0.56
CA CYS A 88 1.46 -4.16 0.61
C CYS A 88 1.89 -2.68 0.75
N PHE A 89 1.32 -2.00 1.73
CA PHE A 89 1.70 -0.62 2.04
C PHE A 89 2.75 -0.61 3.14
N VAL A 90 3.96 -0.16 2.82
CA VAL A 90 5.04 0.00 3.78
C VAL A 90 5.21 1.47 4.10
N PHE A 91 5.17 1.81 5.39
CA PHE A 91 5.54 3.13 5.88
C PHE A 91 6.89 3.03 6.59
N ILE A 92 7.91 3.73 6.09
CA ILE A 92 9.24 3.79 6.70
C ILE A 92 9.40 5.13 7.42
N ASP A 93 9.50 5.09 8.75
CA ASP A 93 9.87 6.26 9.53
C ASP A 93 11.39 6.47 9.45
N LEU A 94 11.81 7.53 8.75
CA LEU A 94 13.22 7.84 8.54
C LEU A 94 13.93 8.36 9.80
N LYS A 95 13.18 8.81 10.81
CA LYS A 95 13.74 9.27 12.09
C LYS A 95 13.91 8.11 13.06
N ASP A 96 13.00 7.14 13.00
CA ASP A 96 12.99 5.98 13.88
C ASP A 96 12.54 4.74 13.12
N LYS A 97 13.50 4.02 12.54
CA LYS A 97 13.24 2.85 11.69
C LYS A 97 12.49 1.73 12.43
N SER A 98 12.54 1.69 13.78
CA SER A 98 11.77 0.72 14.58
C SER A 98 10.26 0.93 14.47
N LYS A 99 9.82 2.14 14.07
CA LYS A 99 8.42 2.50 13.83
C LYS A 99 7.95 2.23 12.40
N THR A 100 8.73 1.51 11.61
CA THR A 100 8.30 1.05 10.28
C THR A 100 7.04 0.19 10.42
N LYS A 101 6.05 0.44 9.56
CA LYS A 101 4.77 -0.26 9.56
C LYS A 101 4.51 -0.92 8.21
N ILE A 102 3.81 -2.04 8.24
CA ILE A 102 3.35 -2.75 7.06
C ILE A 102 1.86 -3.02 7.17
N PHE A 103 1.16 -2.85 6.06
CA PHE A 103 -0.26 -3.10 5.98
C PHE A 103 -0.56 -3.92 4.72
N PHE A 104 -1.43 -4.92 4.87
CA PHE A 104 -1.85 -5.76 3.77
C PHE A 104 -3.36 -5.64 3.55
N TYR A 105 -3.73 -5.51 2.28
CA TYR A 105 -5.11 -5.27 1.84
C TYR A 105 -5.40 -6.03 0.56
N ARG A 106 -6.64 -6.50 0.42
CA ARG A 106 -7.14 -6.96 -0.88
C ARG A 106 -7.60 -5.77 -1.72
N PRO A 107 -7.69 -5.90 -3.06
CA PRO A 107 -8.20 -4.82 -3.90
C PRO A 107 -9.58 -4.30 -3.45
N GLU A 108 -10.52 -5.19 -3.13
CA GLU A 108 -11.85 -4.84 -2.66
C GLU A 108 -11.89 -3.93 -1.43
N ASP A 109 -10.88 -4.01 -0.55
CA ASP A 109 -10.77 -3.16 0.64
C ASP A 109 -10.34 -1.73 0.30
N ILE A 110 -9.74 -1.51 -0.88
CA ILE A 110 -9.12 -0.22 -1.27
C ILE A 110 -9.92 0.47 -2.37
N ASN A 111 -10.46 -0.28 -3.33
CA ASN A 111 -11.05 0.24 -4.57
C ASN A 111 -12.05 1.37 -4.32
N LEU A 112 -13.05 1.10 -3.47
CA LEU A 112 -14.08 2.07 -3.13
C LEU A 112 -13.51 3.25 -2.34
N TYR A 113 -12.53 3.00 -1.46
CA TYR A 113 -11.89 4.05 -0.69
C TYR A 113 -11.20 5.06 -1.61
N ILE A 114 -10.32 4.60 -2.51
CA ILE A 114 -9.56 5.53 -3.36
C ILE A 114 -10.47 6.29 -4.34
N TYR A 115 -11.54 5.66 -4.81
CA TYR A 115 -12.56 6.32 -5.64
C TYR A 115 -13.27 7.43 -4.87
N THR A 116 -13.82 7.10 -3.69
CA THR A 116 -14.59 8.05 -2.87
C THR A 116 -13.73 9.20 -2.35
N GLN A 117 -12.50 8.94 -1.89
CA GLN A 117 -11.61 10.00 -1.41
C GLN A 117 -11.17 10.92 -2.55
N HIS A 118 -10.93 10.39 -3.75
CA HIS A 118 -10.60 11.22 -4.91
C HIS A 118 -11.77 12.10 -5.33
N LYS A 119 -12.99 11.53 -5.38
CA LYS A 119 -14.22 12.32 -5.60
C LYS A 119 -14.38 13.40 -4.54
N LYS A 120 -14.20 13.09 -3.26
CA LYS A 120 -14.25 14.08 -2.18
C LYS A 120 -13.21 15.19 -2.36
N TRP A 121 -11.99 14.83 -2.76
CA TRP A 121 -10.94 15.81 -3.08
C TRP A 121 -11.33 16.69 -4.27
N LEU A 122 -11.87 16.15 -5.36
CA LEU A 122 -12.27 16.93 -6.54
C LEU A 122 -13.33 17.99 -6.24
N HIS A 123 -14.27 17.71 -5.33
CA HIS A 123 -15.35 18.63 -4.97
C HIS A 123 -15.04 19.55 -3.79
N ALA A 124 -13.88 19.38 -3.16
CA ALA A 124 -13.47 20.24 -2.06
C ALA A 124 -13.14 21.66 -2.55
N GLU A 125 -13.19 22.62 -1.64
CA GLU A 125 -12.76 23.99 -1.92
C GLU A 125 -11.23 24.03 -2.09
N HIS A 126 -10.78 24.53 -3.24
CA HIS A 126 -9.36 24.68 -3.56
C HIS A 126 -9.04 26.12 -3.91
N LYS A 127 -7.86 26.59 -3.51
CA LYS A 127 -7.33 27.91 -3.92
C LYS A 127 -7.19 28.05 -5.44
N LYS A 128 -7.04 26.94 -6.16
CA LYS A 128 -6.93 26.87 -7.62
C LYS A 128 -7.75 25.70 -8.13
N LYS A 129 -8.31 25.83 -9.33
CA LYS A 129 -9.06 24.75 -9.99
C LYS A 129 -8.17 23.49 -10.10
N VAL A 130 -8.66 22.38 -9.57
CA VAL A 130 -8.01 21.07 -9.69
C VAL A 130 -8.43 20.36 -10.97
N LYS A 131 -7.55 19.53 -11.51
CA LYS A 131 -7.82 18.66 -12.66
C LYS A 131 -8.04 17.23 -12.20
N ASP A 132 -9.03 16.56 -12.76
CA ASP A 132 -9.16 15.10 -12.60
C ASP A 132 -8.08 14.42 -13.46
N THR A 133 -7.17 13.71 -12.80
CA THR A 133 -6.08 12.94 -13.41
C THR A 133 -6.20 11.49 -12.96
N ASP A 134 -5.35 10.59 -13.46
CA ASP A 134 -5.33 9.20 -13.02
C ASP A 134 -4.71 8.98 -11.62
N MET A 135 -4.13 10.01 -11.01
CA MET A 135 -3.54 9.89 -9.69
C MET A 135 -4.61 9.67 -8.63
N ARG A 136 -4.38 8.69 -7.75
CA ARG A 136 -5.16 8.44 -6.55
C ARG A 136 -4.25 8.46 -5.34
N ILE A 137 -4.83 8.66 -4.16
CA ILE A 137 -4.08 8.63 -2.91
C ILE A 137 -4.81 7.70 -1.94
N PHE A 138 -4.16 6.61 -1.56
CA PHE A 138 -4.59 5.79 -0.44
C PHE A 138 -4.04 6.40 0.85
N ARG A 139 -4.87 6.52 1.89
CA ARG A 139 -4.47 7.13 3.17
C ARG A 139 -4.86 6.22 4.33
N ILE A 140 -4.00 6.18 5.32
CA ILE A 140 -4.27 5.64 6.63
C ILE A 140 -4.07 6.79 7.60
N GLY A 141 -5.11 7.26 8.26
CA GLY A 141 -4.99 8.37 9.24
C GLY A 141 -3.97 8.05 10.35
N LEU A 142 -3.69 8.98 11.25
CA LEU A 142 -2.92 8.69 12.48
C LEU A 142 -3.75 8.78 13.76
N GLU A 143 -4.91 9.47 13.73
CA GLU A 143 -5.67 9.82 14.95
C GLU A 143 -6.87 8.91 15.26
N HIS A 144 -7.47 8.21 14.28
CA HIS A 144 -8.54 7.22 14.53
C HIS A 144 -8.02 5.78 14.67
N VAL A 145 -8.39 5.08 15.73
CA VAL A 145 -7.73 3.87 16.26
C VAL A 145 -8.13 2.55 15.56
N ASP A 146 -9.04 2.56 14.58
CA ASP A 146 -9.46 1.36 13.82
C ASP A 146 -8.37 0.76 12.90
N LYS A 147 -7.11 1.12 13.10
CA LYS A 147 -5.96 0.91 12.19
C LYS A 147 -5.19 -0.38 12.43
N ASN A 148 -5.50 -1.11 13.49
CA ASN A 148 -4.82 -2.38 13.77
C ASN A 148 -5.36 -3.55 12.93
N LYS A 149 -6.55 -3.44 12.31
CA LYS A 149 -7.13 -4.59 11.58
C LYS A 149 -6.32 -5.02 10.36
N PHE A 150 -5.63 -4.08 9.71
CA PHE A 150 -4.86 -4.33 8.49
C PHE A 150 -3.35 -4.19 8.68
N GLN A 151 -2.91 -3.60 9.80
CA GLN A 151 -1.50 -3.60 10.14
C GLN A 151 -1.09 -5.03 10.48
N ASP A 152 0.02 -5.50 9.89
CA ASP A 152 0.51 -6.87 10.10
C ASP A 152 -0.55 -7.95 9.79
N ASN A 153 -1.50 -7.66 8.89
CA ASN A 153 -2.61 -8.56 8.58
C ASN A 153 -2.22 -9.65 7.55
N PHE A 154 -1.40 -10.59 7.97
CA PHE A 154 -1.00 -11.73 7.12
C PHE A 154 -2.15 -12.72 6.83
N LYS A 155 -3.33 -12.54 7.43
CA LYS A 155 -4.50 -13.40 7.14
C LYS A 155 -4.94 -13.29 5.68
N VAL A 156 -4.59 -12.20 4.98
CA VAL A 156 -4.86 -12.06 3.54
C VAL A 156 -4.20 -13.15 2.69
N PHE A 157 -3.22 -13.89 3.21
CA PHE A 157 -2.55 -14.98 2.48
C PHE A 157 -3.11 -16.37 2.81
N LYS A 158 -4.16 -16.46 3.63
CA LYS A 158 -4.74 -17.75 4.08
C LYS A 158 -5.89 -18.23 3.19
N ASP A 159 -6.58 -17.32 2.52
CA ASP A 159 -7.80 -17.58 1.76
C ASP A 159 -7.65 -17.30 0.26
#